data_AF-A0A1S2NDX1-F1
#
_entry.id   AF-A0A1S2NDX1-F1
#
_cell.length_a   1.000
_cell.length_b   1.000
_cell.length_c   1.000
_cell.angle_alpha   90.00
_cell.angle_beta   90.00
_cell.angle_gamma   90.00
#
_symmetry.space_group_name_H-M   'P 1'
#
loop_
_entity.id
_entity.type
_entity.pdbx_description
1 polymer ?
#
loop_
_entity_poly.entity_id
_entity_poly.type
_entity_poly.pdbx_seq_one_letter_code
_entity_poly.pdbx_strand_id
1 'polypeptide(L)'
;MTDAADDFDALFEEVAAQRTSAPPGPAAEPAPAAASNDEDDLESLFDQVSATAAPAVAAVAATAAVATVAPAAAPATGTHAEDGQEHGMFERLGGIVRLLHDSLRELGYDKALTEASSQIVDAQDRLEYVATLTEQAANKVLNTLDEGMPAQDQLQKQAKDMETRWADLFEGKLSLDEFKALAGDSRQFAALVNEATEAERARLLEIMMAQDFQDITGQLIKKVVKITQTVESELAQLLRDNAPPDIKEKLAKKEQPAAPAPLMQGPSVPEAALNQDSVDDLLADLGF
;
A
#
# COMPACT_ATOMS: atom_id res chain seq x y z
N MET A 1 19.81 -5.97 -24.87
CA MET A 1 18.92 -5.27 -23.94
C MET A 1 17.65 -6.10 -23.90
N THR A 2 17.70 -7.16 -23.10
CA THR A 2 16.54 -8.02 -22.81
C THR A 2 15.98 -7.53 -21.48
N ASP A 3 14.66 -7.49 -21.45
CA ASP A 3 13.83 -6.70 -20.56
C ASP A 3 13.91 -7.22 -19.13
N ALA A 4 14.22 -6.34 -18.17
CA ALA A 4 14.19 -6.70 -16.75
C ALA A 4 12.77 -7.07 -16.30
N ALA A 5 11.74 -6.63 -17.03
CA ALA A 5 10.34 -6.96 -16.78
C ALA A 5 10.04 -8.46 -17.02
N ASP A 6 10.62 -9.06 -18.07
CA ASP A 6 10.41 -10.48 -18.40
C ASP A 6 11.01 -11.40 -17.33
N ASP A 7 12.13 -10.99 -16.70
CA ASP A 7 12.76 -11.74 -15.60
C ASP A 7 11.93 -11.69 -14.30
N PHE A 8 11.21 -10.59 -14.05
CA PHE A 8 10.34 -10.47 -12.86
C PHE A 8 9.09 -11.33 -12.97
N ASP A 9 8.46 -11.40 -14.15
CA ASP A 9 7.30 -12.27 -14.38
C ASP A 9 7.70 -13.75 -14.29
N ALA A 10 8.87 -14.12 -14.81
CA ALA A 10 9.39 -15.49 -14.69
C ALA A 10 9.63 -15.91 -13.23
N LEU A 11 10.16 -15.00 -12.39
CA LEU A 11 10.37 -15.25 -10.96
C LEU A 11 9.04 -15.38 -10.21
N PHE A 12 8.02 -14.61 -10.59
CA PHE A 12 6.69 -14.69 -9.97
C PHE A 12 5.99 -16.03 -10.29
N GLU A 13 6.13 -16.50 -11.52
CA GLU A 13 5.58 -17.79 -11.96
C GLU A 13 6.30 -18.97 -11.28
N GLU A 14 7.62 -18.86 -11.08
CA GLU A 14 8.41 -19.87 -10.36
C GLU A 14 8.02 -19.99 -8.87
N VAL A 15 7.77 -18.87 -8.19
CA VAL A 15 7.31 -18.85 -6.79
C VAL A 15 5.89 -19.39 -6.65
N ALA A 16 5.01 -19.13 -7.62
CA ALA A 16 3.67 -19.69 -7.66
C ALA A 16 3.68 -21.21 -7.86
N ALA A 17 4.59 -21.73 -8.69
CA ALA A 17 4.77 -23.17 -8.92
C ALA A 17 5.34 -23.91 -7.68
N GLN A 18 6.22 -23.27 -6.91
CA GLN A 18 6.75 -23.85 -5.67
C GLN A 18 5.68 -23.99 -4.56
N ARG A 19 4.68 -23.11 -4.52
CA ARG A 19 3.56 -23.22 -3.56
C ARG A 19 2.58 -24.36 -3.87
N THR A 20 2.53 -24.81 -5.13
CA THR A 20 1.64 -25.91 -5.56
C THR A 20 2.25 -27.30 -5.36
N SER A 21 3.57 -27.40 -5.12
CA SER A 21 4.30 -28.67 -5.06
C SER A 21 4.63 -29.16 -3.63
N ALA A 22 4.23 -28.43 -2.59
CA ALA A 22 4.40 -28.87 -1.21
C ALA A 22 3.33 -29.93 -0.84
N PRO A 23 3.73 -31.14 -0.36
CA PRO A 23 2.77 -32.14 0.09
C PRO A 23 2.07 -31.67 1.37
N PRO A 24 0.78 -32.02 1.58
CA PRO A 24 0.05 -31.58 2.76
C PRO A 24 0.64 -32.24 4.01
N GLY A 25 1.13 -31.41 4.94
CA GLY A 25 1.48 -31.83 6.30
C GLY A 25 0.24 -32.31 7.07
N PRO A 26 0.41 -33.14 8.12
CA PRO A 26 -0.70 -33.74 8.84
C PRO A 26 -1.60 -32.66 9.47
N ALA A 27 -2.91 -32.85 9.31
CA ALA A 27 -3.96 -31.96 9.79
C ALA A 27 -3.87 -31.76 11.31
N ALA A 28 -3.67 -30.50 11.73
CA ALA A 28 -3.88 -30.09 13.10
C ALA A 28 -5.38 -30.02 13.39
N GLU A 29 -5.80 -30.59 14.53
CA GLU A 29 -7.16 -30.57 15.04
C GLU A 29 -7.70 -29.13 15.22
N PRO A 30 -9.00 -28.89 15.03
CA PRO A 30 -9.58 -27.57 15.22
C PRO A 30 -9.69 -27.23 16.71
N ALA A 31 -8.97 -26.18 17.13
CA ALA A 31 -9.20 -25.51 18.40
C ALA A 31 -10.57 -24.79 18.38
N PRO A 32 -11.25 -24.64 19.54
CA PRO A 32 -12.62 -24.16 19.58
C PRO A 32 -12.72 -22.68 19.22
N ALA A 33 -13.81 -22.34 18.53
CA ALA A 33 -14.15 -21.00 18.09
C ALA A 33 -14.12 -19.98 19.24
N ALA A 34 -13.20 -19.02 19.17
CA ALA A 34 -13.35 -17.73 19.82
C ALA A 34 -14.14 -16.83 18.87
N ALA A 35 -15.29 -16.35 19.34
CA ALA A 35 -16.18 -15.49 18.60
C ALA A 35 -15.64 -14.06 18.52
N SER A 36 -15.61 -13.52 17.29
CA SER A 36 -15.88 -12.12 16.92
C SER A 36 -15.38 -11.03 17.88
N ASN A 37 -14.10 -10.66 17.81
CA ASN A 37 -13.59 -9.39 18.39
C ASN A 37 -12.39 -8.78 17.63
N ASP A 38 -11.90 -9.39 16.54
CA ASP A 38 -10.65 -8.93 15.90
C ASP A 38 -10.80 -7.63 15.09
N GLU A 39 -12.01 -7.28 14.62
CA GLU A 39 -12.24 -6.02 13.90
C GLU A 39 -12.25 -4.81 14.85
N ASP A 40 -12.90 -4.94 16.02
CA ASP A 40 -12.92 -3.90 17.05
C ASP A 40 -11.55 -3.70 17.71
N ASP A 41 -10.74 -4.76 17.83
CA ASP A 41 -9.39 -4.69 18.41
C ASP A 41 -8.44 -3.92 17.48
N LEU A 42 -8.57 -4.08 16.16
CA LEU A 42 -7.78 -3.33 15.16
C LEU A 42 -8.18 -1.86 15.06
N GLU A 43 -9.48 -1.55 15.22
CA GLU A 43 -9.98 -0.17 15.28
C GLU A 43 -9.52 0.54 16.57
N SER A 44 -9.55 -0.17 17.69
CA SER A 44 -9.03 0.31 18.99
C SER A 44 -7.52 0.59 18.95
N LEU A 45 -6.74 -0.28 18.29
CA LEU A 45 -5.30 -0.08 18.10
C LEU A 45 -5.00 1.13 17.19
N PHE A 46 -5.82 1.37 16.16
CA PHE A 46 -5.70 2.55 15.31
C PHE A 46 -5.98 3.86 16.07
N ASP A 47 -7.02 3.89 16.91
CA ASP A 47 -7.37 5.04 17.75
C ASP A 47 -6.29 5.32 18.80
N GLN A 48 -5.72 4.28 19.41
CA GLN A 48 -4.69 4.41 20.45
C GLN A 48 -3.36 4.96 19.90
N VAL A 49 -2.98 4.57 18.69
CA VAL A 49 -1.75 5.08 18.03
C VAL A 49 -1.95 6.51 17.54
N SER A 50 -3.12 6.83 17.00
CA SER A 50 -3.49 8.18 16.56
C SER A 50 -3.52 9.19 17.72
N ALA A 51 -4.01 8.77 18.90
CA ALA A 51 -4.01 9.59 20.11
C ALA A 51 -2.59 9.86 20.67
N THR A 52 -1.63 8.99 20.37
CA THR A 52 -0.23 9.14 20.80
C THR A 52 0.56 10.06 19.86
N ALA A 53 0.06 10.32 18.64
CA ALA A 53 0.73 11.08 17.59
C ALA A 53 0.35 12.58 17.53
N ALA A 54 -0.15 13.17 18.62
CA ALA A 54 -0.42 14.62 18.68
C ALA A 54 0.77 15.41 19.26
N PRO A 55 1.58 16.12 18.46
CA PRO A 55 2.37 17.22 18.97
C PRO A 55 1.50 18.48 19.05
N ALA A 56 1.66 19.19 20.17
CA ALA A 56 1.09 20.50 20.41
C ALA A 56 1.53 21.51 19.34
N VAL A 57 0.59 22.00 18.53
CA VAL A 57 0.76 23.26 17.79
C VAL A 57 0.20 24.40 18.62
N ALA A 58 1.13 25.13 19.22
CA ALA A 58 0.91 26.36 19.95
C ALA A 58 0.22 27.41 19.06
N ALA A 59 -0.74 28.10 19.68
CA ALA A 59 -1.44 29.25 19.15
C ALA A 59 -0.48 30.35 18.65
N VAL A 60 -0.69 30.81 17.43
CA VAL A 60 -0.35 32.18 17.02
C VAL A 60 -1.62 32.83 16.49
N ALA A 61 -2.31 33.53 17.39
CA ALA A 61 -3.36 34.47 17.05
C ALA A 61 -2.72 35.70 16.40
N ALA A 62 -2.94 35.89 15.10
CA ALA A 62 -2.65 37.16 14.43
C ALA A 62 -3.90 38.04 14.46
N THR A 63 -3.88 38.99 15.38
CA THR A 63 -4.82 40.09 15.54
C THR A 63 -4.85 40.99 14.30
N ALA A 64 -5.97 41.00 13.57
CA ALA A 64 -6.26 42.02 12.56
C ALA A 64 -6.73 43.30 13.26
N ALA A 65 -5.84 44.28 13.35
CA ALA A 65 -6.12 45.60 13.88
C ALA A 65 -7.05 46.39 12.94
N VAL A 66 -8.17 46.85 13.49
CA VAL A 66 -9.08 47.81 12.87
C VAL A 66 -8.40 49.18 12.86
N ALA A 67 -8.05 49.69 11.68
CA ALA A 67 -7.71 51.09 11.48
C ALA A 67 -8.91 51.83 10.85
N THR A 68 -9.51 52.69 11.66
CA THR A 68 -10.53 53.67 11.28
C THR A 68 -9.96 54.73 10.33
N VAL A 69 -10.58 54.91 9.16
CA VAL A 69 -10.51 56.17 8.38
C VAL A 69 -11.91 56.53 7.88
N ALA A 70 -12.34 57.74 8.20
CA ALA A 70 -13.62 58.36 7.84
C ALA A 70 -13.65 58.83 6.36
N PRO A 71 -14.83 59.18 5.79
CA PRO A 71 -15.08 59.11 4.35
C PRO A 71 -14.66 60.38 3.61
N ALA A 72 -14.16 60.23 2.38
CA ALA A 72 -14.01 61.34 1.43
C ALA A 72 -14.55 60.93 0.05
N ALA A 73 -15.32 61.86 -0.51
CA ALA A 73 -16.21 61.70 -1.64
C ALA A 73 -15.54 61.37 -2.99
N ALA A 74 -16.32 60.64 -3.80
CA ALA A 74 -16.36 60.53 -5.27
C ALA A 74 -15.87 61.79 -6.06
N PRO A 75 -15.44 61.68 -7.34
CA PRO A 75 -16.19 60.95 -8.38
C PRO A 75 -15.42 60.15 -9.45
N ALA A 76 -16.25 59.38 -10.16
CA ALA A 76 -16.03 58.44 -11.25
C ALA A 76 -15.06 58.87 -12.37
N THR A 77 -14.32 57.89 -12.92
CA THR A 77 -14.53 57.29 -14.27
C THR A 77 -13.30 56.50 -14.70
N GLY A 78 -13.48 55.28 -15.21
CA GLY A 78 -12.44 54.54 -15.93
C GLY A 78 -12.41 53.03 -15.70
N THR A 79 -13.26 52.30 -16.43
CA THR A 79 -12.97 50.98 -17.02
C THR A 79 -12.25 49.92 -16.18
N HIS A 80 -13.03 49.10 -15.47
CA HIS A 80 -12.73 47.67 -15.32
C HIS A 80 -13.81 46.90 -16.10
N ALA A 81 -13.44 46.42 -17.27
CA ALA A 81 -14.31 45.67 -18.18
C ALA A 81 -13.87 44.20 -18.28
N GLU A 82 -13.37 43.62 -17.18
CA GLU A 82 -12.99 42.20 -17.14
C GLU A 82 -13.61 41.42 -15.95
N ASP A 83 -14.11 42.08 -14.90
CA ASP A 83 -14.71 41.38 -13.74
C ASP A 83 -16.14 40.84 -14.01
N GLY A 84 -16.90 41.43 -14.93
CA GLY A 84 -18.32 41.09 -15.14
C GLY A 84 -18.56 39.76 -15.86
N GLN A 85 -17.60 39.28 -16.65
CA GLN A 85 -17.72 38.02 -17.40
C GLN A 85 -17.31 36.81 -16.57
N GLU A 86 -16.30 36.96 -15.71
CA GLU A 86 -15.90 35.91 -14.77
C GLU A 86 -16.99 35.68 -13.71
N HIS A 87 -17.53 36.75 -13.11
CA HIS A 87 -18.63 36.65 -12.14
C HIS A 87 -19.89 36.00 -12.74
N GLY A 88 -20.29 36.38 -13.96
CA GLY A 88 -21.45 35.77 -14.63
C GLY A 88 -21.23 34.31 -15.02
N MET A 89 -19.98 33.90 -15.26
CA MET A 89 -19.62 32.50 -15.51
C MET A 89 -19.69 31.68 -14.21
N PHE A 90 -19.13 32.17 -13.10
CA PHE A 90 -19.21 31.51 -11.80
C PHE A 90 -20.65 31.43 -11.28
N GLU A 91 -21.49 32.42 -11.55
CA GLU A 91 -22.90 32.43 -11.14
C GLU A 91 -23.76 31.45 -11.95
N ARG A 92 -23.51 31.33 -13.26
CA ARG A 92 -24.11 30.26 -14.08
C ARG A 92 -23.60 28.87 -13.69
N LEU A 93 -22.31 28.71 -13.44
CA LEU A 93 -21.73 27.45 -13.00
C LEU A 93 -22.31 27.05 -11.64
N GLY A 94 -22.46 28.00 -10.71
CA GLY A 94 -23.13 27.80 -9.43
C GLY A 94 -24.60 27.37 -9.60
N GLY A 95 -25.34 27.97 -10.55
CA GLY A 95 -26.70 27.56 -10.88
C GLY A 95 -26.79 26.14 -11.44
N ILE A 96 -25.86 25.76 -12.32
CA ILE A 96 -25.79 24.41 -12.92
C ILE A 96 -25.43 23.37 -11.86
N VAL A 97 -24.43 23.65 -11.02
CA VAL A 97 -24.01 22.77 -9.92
C VAL A 97 -25.15 22.58 -8.91
N ARG A 98 -25.91 23.65 -8.61
CA ARG A 98 -27.06 23.57 -7.70
C ARG A 98 -28.22 22.77 -8.29
N LEU A 99 -28.50 22.94 -9.59
CA LEU A 99 -29.51 22.14 -10.30
C LEU A 99 -29.11 20.66 -10.36
N LEU A 100 -27.82 20.37 -10.61
CA LEU A 100 -27.28 19.01 -10.60
C LEU A 100 -27.40 18.38 -9.21
N HIS A 101 -26.97 19.10 -8.18
CA HIS A 101 -27.06 18.67 -6.78
C HIS A 101 -28.52 18.44 -6.35
N ASP A 102 -29.43 19.37 -6.66
CA ASP A 102 -30.84 19.23 -6.32
C ASP A 102 -31.49 18.06 -7.07
N SER A 103 -31.11 17.81 -8.34
CA SER A 103 -31.54 16.63 -9.11
C SER A 103 -31.00 15.32 -8.52
N LEU A 104 -29.71 15.27 -8.16
CA LEU A 104 -29.09 14.10 -7.52
C LEU A 104 -29.72 13.79 -6.15
N ARG A 105 -30.08 14.84 -5.41
CA ARG A 105 -30.77 14.74 -4.12
C ARG A 105 -32.23 14.31 -4.25
N GLU A 106 -32.95 14.82 -5.24
CA GLU A 106 -34.34 14.44 -5.53
C GLU A 106 -34.45 12.97 -5.98
N LEU A 107 -33.41 12.45 -6.64
CA LEU A 107 -33.29 11.04 -7.01
C LEU A 107 -32.74 10.14 -5.88
N GLY A 108 -32.28 10.70 -4.76
CA GLY A 108 -31.81 9.94 -3.60
C GLY A 108 -30.35 9.46 -3.64
N TYR A 109 -29.56 9.88 -4.64
CA TYR A 109 -28.17 9.45 -4.83
C TYR A 109 -27.13 10.35 -4.14
N ASP A 110 -27.54 11.49 -3.59
CA ASP A 110 -26.67 12.40 -2.81
C ASP A 110 -25.92 11.67 -1.68
N LYS A 111 -26.60 10.72 -1.04
CA LYS A 111 -26.00 9.88 0.01
C LYS A 111 -24.96 8.90 -0.55
N ALA A 112 -25.27 8.21 -1.65
CA ALA A 112 -24.35 7.25 -2.28
C ALA A 112 -23.09 7.95 -2.82
N LEU A 113 -23.23 9.11 -3.46
CA LEU A 113 -22.08 9.87 -3.94
C LEU A 113 -21.20 10.41 -2.80
N THR A 114 -21.82 10.86 -1.71
CA THR A 114 -21.09 11.27 -0.50
C THR A 114 -20.37 10.09 0.15
N GLU A 115 -21.01 8.92 0.19
CA GLU A 115 -20.44 7.67 0.72
C GLU A 115 -19.26 7.19 -0.14
N ALA A 116 -19.42 7.14 -1.46
CA ALA A 116 -18.36 6.84 -2.41
C ALA A 116 -17.17 7.82 -2.27
N SER A 117 -17.44 9.13 -2.14
CA SER A 117 -16.39 10.12 -1.90
C SER A 117 -15.64 9.86 -0.59
N SER A 118 -16.35 9.51 0.49
CA SER A 118 -15.71 9.18 1.78
C SER A 118 -14.87 7.91 1.68
N GLN A 119 -15.36 6.90 0.97
CA GLN A 119 -14.65 5.64 0.76
C GLN A 119 -13.36 5.83 -0.07
N ILE A 120 -13.38 6.71 -1.08
CA ILE A 120 -12.17 7.04 -1.86
C ILE A 120 -11.10 7.67 -0.96
N VAL A 121 -11.48 8.60 -0.07
CA VAL A 121 -10.53 9.22 0.87
C VAL A 121 -9.96 8.18 1.84
N ASP A 122 -10.79 7.29 2.40
CA ASP A 122 -10.30 6.17 3.24
C ASP A 122 -9.33 5.25 2.46
N ALA A 123 -9.62 4.95 1.20
CA ALA A 123 -8.71 4.18 0.36
C ALA A 123 -7.37 4.89 0.12
N GLN A 124 -7.40 6.22 -0.06
CA GLN A 124 -6.19 7.03 -0.20
C GLN A 124 -5.34 6.99 1.09
N ASP A 125 -5.95 7.21 2.26
CA ASP A 125 -5.25 7.18 3.55
C ASP A 125 -4.60 5.81 3.79
N ARG A 126 -5.29 4.72 3.40
CA ARG A 126 -4.75 3.36 3.47
C ARG A 126 -3.53 3.17 2.56
N LEU A 127 -3.57 3.68 1.33
CA LEU A 127 -2.43 3.59 0.40
C LEU A 127 -1.23 4.41 0.90
N GLU A 128 -1.47 5.56 1.51
CA GLU A 128 -0.41 6.38 2.13
C GLU A 128 0.21 5.66 3.35
N TYR A 129 -0.61 5.01 4.16
CA TYR A 129 -0.12 4.18 5.26
C TYR A 129 0.69 2.98 4.76
N VAL A 130 0.27 2.33 3.68
CA VAL A 130 1.07 1.30 3.01
C VAL A 130 2.43 1.84 2.58
N ALA A 131 2.48 3.00 1.91
CA ALA A 131 3.73 3.61 1.50
C ALA A 131 4.66 3.85 2.70
N THR A 132 4.11 4.39 3.80
CA THR A 132 4.86 4.63 5.04
C THR A 132 5.41 3.33 5.65
N LEU A 133 4.60 2.28 5.74
CA LEU A 133 5.04 0.98 6.26
C LEU A 133 6.14 0.36 5.39
N THR A 134 6.01 0.44 4.07
CA THR A 134 7.02 -0.09 3.13
C THR A 134 8.34 0.65 3.26
N GLU A 135 8.32 1.97 3.45
CA GLU A 135 9.52 2.78 3.68
C GLU A 135 10.19 2.41 5.01
N GLN A 136 9.41 2.26 6.09
CA GLN A 136 9.94 1.87 7.40
C GLN A 136 10.59 0.49 7.35
N ALA A 137 9.96 -0.48 6.70
CA ALA A 137 10.50 -1.82 6.54
C ALA A 137 11.80 -1.81 5.73
N ALA A 138 11.83 -1.09 4.61
CA ALA A 138 13.03 -0.95 3.78
C ALA A 138 14.18 -0.31 4.57
N ASN A 139 13.91 0.78 5.28
CA ASN A 139 14.90 1.45 6.12
C ASN A 139 15.44 0.53 7.22
N LYS A 140 14.57 -0.25 7.87
CA LYS A 140 15.00 -1.20 8.91
C LYS A 140 15.91 -2.29 8.36
N VAL A 141 15.58 -2.87 7.20
CA VAL A 141 16.43 -3.87 6.53
C VAL A 141 17.78 -3.27 6.14
N LEU A 142 17.78 -2.08 5.53
CA LEU A 142 18.99 -1.39 5.12
C LEU A 142 19.91 -1.06 6.31
N ASN A 143 19.36 -0.50 7.38
CA ASN A 143 20.13 -0.20 8.60
C ASN A 143 20.76 -1.47 9.21
N THR A 144 19.99 -2.56 9.27
CA THR A 144 20.48 -3.85 9.79
C THR A 144 21.64 -4.39 8.95
N LEU A 145 21.56 -4.22 7.63
CA LEU A 145 22.60 -4.63 6.68
C LEU A 145 23.84 -3.74 6.77
N ASP A 146 23.66 -2.42 6.85
CA ASP A 146 24.75 -1.43 6.98
C ASP A 146 25.57 -1.66 8.26
N GLU A 147 24.94 -2.11 9.33
CA GLU A 147 25.65 -2.50 10.55
C GLU A 147 26.32 -3.88 10.42
N GLY A 148 25.79 -4.78 9.58
CA GLY A 148 26.18 -6.20 9.49
C GLY A 148 27.38 -6.43 8.59
N MET A 149 27.42 -5.76 7.44
CA MET A 149 28.49 -5.90 6.46
C MET A 149 29.88 -5.59 7.05
N PRO A 150 30.10 -4.51 7.82
CA PRO A 150 31.41 -4.23 8.41
C PRO A 150 31.86 -5.30 9.41
N ALA A 151 30.93 -5.88 10.17
CA ALA A 151 31.23 -6.93 11.14
C ALA A 151 31.65 -8.24 10.43
N GLN A 152 30.95 -8.60 9.34
CA GLN A 152 31.31 -9.71 8.46
C GLN A 152 32.69 -9.51 7.81
N ASP A 153 32.98 -8.31 7.29
CA ASP A 153 34.27 -7.99 6.67
C ASP A 153 35.42 -8.10 7.68
N GLN A 154 35.22 -7.61 8.91
CA GLN A 154 36.20 -7.73 9.98
C GLN A 154 36.45 -9.21 10.35
N LEU A 155 35.38 -10.01 10.48
CA LEU A 155 35.49 -11.44 10.76
C LEU A 155 36.24 -12.17 9.64
N GLN A 156 35.93 -11.87 8.37
CA GLN A 156 36.60 -12.47 7.22
C GLN A 156 38.09 -12.11 7.17
N LYS A 157 38.44 -10.86 7.47
CA LYS A 157 39.84 -10.41 7.53
C LYS A 157 40.62 -11.17 8.61
N GLN A 158 40.05 -11.36 9.79
CA GLN A 158 40.67 -12.12 10.87
C GLN A 158 40.79 -13.61 10.52
N ALA A 159 39.79 -14.18 9.85
CA ALA A 159 39.85 -15.57 9.38
C ALA A 159 41.01 -15.78 8.40
N LYS A 160 41.20 -14.88 7.43
CA LYS A 160 42.31 -14.92 6.46
C LYS A 160 43.68 -14.74 7.11
N ASP A 161 43.79 -13.84 8.09
CA ASP A 161 45.01 -13.68 8.88
C ASP A 161 45.36 -14.97 9.62
N MET A 162 44.37 -15.57 10.28
CA MET A 162 44.51 -16.84 10.99
C MET A 162 44.95 -17.96 10.05
N GLU A 163 44.30 -18.11 8.90
CA GLU A 163 44.66 -19.08 7.85
C GLU A 163 46.12 -18.94 7.41
N THR A 164 46.56 -17.71 7.13
CA THR A 164 47.95 -17.42 6.71
C THR A 164 48.95 -17.81 7.80
N ARG A 165 48.69 -17.45 9.06
CA ARG A 165 49.58 -17.75 10.18
C ARG A 165 49.66 -19.25 10.48
N TRP A 166 48.55 -19.97 10.31
CA TRP A 166 48.56 -21.44 10.39
C TRP A 166 49.35 -22.06 9.24
N ALA A 167 49.24 -21.55 8.02
CA ALA A 167 50.05 -22.02 6.89
C ALA A 167 51.57 -21.84 7.16
N ASP A 168 51.99 -20.67 7.62
CA ASP A 168 53.39 -20.42 7.97
C ASP A 168 53.90 -21.36 9.09
N LEU A 169 53.04 -21.76 10.03
CA LEU A 169 53.39 -22.74 11.06
C LEU A 169 53.68 -24.11 10.43
N PHE A 170 52.81 -24.58 9.53
CA PHE A 170 52.97 -25.87 8.86
C PHE A 170 54.14 -25.90 7.87
N GLU A 171 54.56 -24.74 7.37
CA GLU A 171 55.78 -24.59 6.58
C GLU A 171 57.06 -24.47 7.45
N GLY A 172 56.92 -24.47 8.78
CA GLY A 172 58.04 -24.40 9.71
C GLY A 172 58.70 -23.02 9.79
N LYS A 173 58.00 -21.97 9.38
CA LYS A 173 58.50 -20.58 9.37
C LYS A 173 58.31 -19.84 10.70
N LEU A 174 57.53 -20.40 11.63
CA LEU A 174 57.24 -19.79 12.93
C LEU A 174 58.24 -20.19 14.02
N SER A 175 58.58 -19.23 14.87
CA SER A 175 59.26 -19.46 16.15
C SER A 175 58.30 -20.01 17.21
N LEU A 176 58.86 -20.54 18.32
CA LEU A 176 58.08 -21.07 19.45
C LEU A 176 57.19 -19.99 20.11
N ASP A 177 57.65 -18.74 20.16
CA ASP A 177 56.90 -17.65 20.77
C ASP A 177 55.75 -17.18 19.86
N GLU A 178 55.97 -17.14 18.54
CA GLU A 178 54.90 -16.89 17.56
C GLU A 178 53.84 -17.99 17.56
N PHE A 179 54.25 -19.25 17.76
CA PHE A 179 53.32 -20.37 17.90
C PHE A 179 52.42 -20.22 19.14
N LYS A 180 52.99 -19.84 20.29
CA LYS A 180 52.19 -19.59 21.52
C LYS A 180 51.21 -18.45 21.31
N ALA A 181 51.63 -17.38 20.62
CA ALA A 181 50.75 -16.28 20.26
C ALA A 181 49.62 -16.76 19.33
N LEU A 182 49.93 -17.50 18.27
CA LEU A 182 48.93 -18.07 17.36
C LEU A 182 47.90 -18.96 18.06
N ALA A 183 48.34 -19.80 19.01
CA ALA A 183 47.43 -20.64 19.80
C ALA A 183 46.48 -19.80 20.68
N GLY A 184 46.99 -18.72 21.28
CA GLY A 184 46.19 -17.77 22.05
C GLY A 184 45.18 -17.03 21.17
N ASP A 185 45.65 -16.48 20.06
CA ASP A 185 44.82 -15.75 19.09
C ASP A 185 43.76 -16.66 18.46
N SER A 186 44.06 -17.95 18.23
CA SER A 186 43.09 -18.93 17.71
C SER A 186 41.93 -19.14 18.70
N ARG A 187 42.22 -19.20 20.00
CA ARG A 187 41.19 -19.30 21.03
C ARG A 187 40.34 -18.04 21.08
N GLN A 188 40.97 -16.86 20.94
CA GLN A 188 40.25 -15.59 20.94
C GLN A 188 39.40 -15.42 19.68
N PHE A 189 39.91 -15.82 18.52
CA PHE A 189 39.16 -15.83 17.26
C PHE A 189 37.93 -16.75 17.35
N ALA A 190 38.05 -17.93 17.96
CA ALA A 190 36.89 -18.81 18.18
C ALA A 190 35.81 -18.15 19.05
N ALA A 191 36.19 -17.38 20.07
CA ALA A 191 35.23 -16.61 20.87
C ALA A 191 34.55 -15.50 20.04
N LEU A 192 35.34 -14.78 19.23
CA LEU A 192 34.84 -13.73 18.34
C LEU A 192 33.89 -14.27 17.27
N VAL A 193 34.16 -15.46 16.71
CA VAL A 193 33.25 -16.14 15.76
C VAL A 193 31.91 -16.42 16.42
N ASN A 194 31.88 -16.91 17.67
CA ASN A 194 30.63 -17.17 18.37
C ASN A 194 29.82 -15.89 18.59
N GLU A 195 30.48 -14.82 19.06
CA GLU A 195 29.85 -13.51 19.27
C GLU A 195 29.29 -12.94 17.96
N ALA A 196 30.08 -12.97 16.89
CA ALA A 196 29.64 -12.51 15.57
C ALA A 196 28.45 -13.33 15.04
N THR A 197 28.43 -14.65 15.30
CA THR A 197 27.33 -15.52 14.88
C THR A 197 26.04 -15.23 15.66
N GLU A 198 26.13 -14.96 16.96
CA GLU A 198 24.98 -14.56 17.76
C GLU A 198 24.43 -13.18 17.32
N ALA A 199 25.32 -12.23 17.06
CA ALA A 199 24.94 -10.93 16.53
C ALA A 199 24.27 -11.04 15.15
N GLU A 200 24.82 -11.87 14.26
CA GLU A 200 24.25 -12.12 12.94
C GLU A 200 22.85 -12.76 13.03
N ARG A 201 22.67 -13.71 13.95
CA ARG A 201 21.35 -14.29 14.22
C ARG A 201 20.35 -13.22 14.65
N ALA A 202 20.75 -12.29 15.52
CA ALA A 202 19.89 -11.20 15.95
C ALA A 202 19.49 -10.29 14.78
N ARG A 203 20.43 -9.93 13.90
CA ARG A 203 20.16 -9.16 12.67
C ARG A 203 19.16 -9.87 11.75
N LEU A 204 19.32 -11.17 11.55
CA LEU A 204 18.40 -11.96 10.72
C LEU A 204 16.97 -11.99 11.31
N LEU A 205 16.85 -12.05 12.63
CA LEU A 205 15.53 -11.95 13.31
C LEU A 205 14.93 -10.55 13.16
N GLU A 206 15.76 -9.51 13.22
CA GLU A 206 15.31 -8.14 13.03
C GLU A 206 14.82 -7.87 11.60
N ILE A 207 15.52 -8.40 10.60
CA ILE A 207 15.09 -8.40 9.19
C ILE A 207 13.78 -9.17 9.02
N MET A 208 13.64 -10.34 9.66
CA MET A 208 12.41 -11.12 9.62
C MET A 208 11.22 -10.34 10.18
N MET A 209 11.37 -9.70 11.34
CA MET A 209 10.32 -8.83 11.91
C MET A 209 10.02 -7.62 11.02
N ALA A 210 11.03 -7.10 10.32
CA ALA A 210 10.81 -6.00 9.39
C ALA A 210 9.91 -6.40 8.22
N GLN A 211 9.74 -7.70 7.92
CA GLN A 211 8.89 -8.22 6.83
C GLN A 211 7.40 -8.28 7.17
N ASP A 212 7.00 -8.10 8.44
CA ASP A 212 5.59 -8.11 8.86
C ASP A 212 4.75 -7.04 8.15
N PHE A 213 5.39 -5.99 7.60
CA PHE A 213 4.72 -5.01 6.74
C PHE A 213 4.01 -5.65 5.54
N GLN A 214 4.50 -6.79 5.04
CA GLN A 214 3.95 -7.46 3.86
C GLN A 214 2.55 -8.01 4.12
N ASP A 215 2.29 -8.55 5.31
CA ASP A 215 0.95 -9.02 5.70
C ASP A 215 0.00 -7.84 5.88
N ILE A 216 0.41 -6.84 6.65
CA ILE A 216 -0.37 -5.63 6.90
C ILE A 216 -0.71 -4.93 5.57
N THR A 217 0.29 -4.73 4.72
CA THR A 217 0.13 -4.12 3.40
C THR A 217 -0.81 -4.94 2.52
N GLY A 218 -0.68 -6.27 2.52
CA GLY A 218 -1.56 -7.15 1.76
C GLY A 218 -3.02 -7.05 2.21
N GLN A 219 -3.28 -6.94 3.51
CA GLN A 219 -4.63 -6.74 4.05
C GLN A 219 -5.19 -5.36 3.66
N LEU A 220 -4.38 -4.31 3.76
CA LEU A 220 -4.81 -2.96 3.39
C LEU A 220 -5.12 -2.85 1.89
N ILE A 221 -4.27 -3.39 1.03
CA ILE A 221 -4.50 -3.41 -0.42
C ILE A 221 -5.81 -4.15 -0.74
N LYS A 222 -6.08 -5.30 -0.11
CA LYS A 222 -7.36 -6.01 -0.29
C LYS A 222 -8.56 -5.16 0.09
N LYS A 223 -8.47 -4.39 1.19
CA LYS A 223 -9.54 -3.46 1.61
C LYS A 223 -9.73 -2.34 0.59
N VAL A 224 -8.64 -1.74 0.12
CA VAL A 224 -8.66 -0.71 -0.94
C VAL A 224 -9.30 -1.24 -2.21
N VAL A 225 -8.93 -2.45 -2.67
CA VAL A 225 -9.55 -3.09 -3.84
C VAL A 225 -11.06 -3.26 -3.66
N LYS A 226 -11.50 -3.72 -2.49
CA LYS A 226 -12.93 -3.88 -2.19
C LYS A 226 -13.68 -2.54 -2.20
N ILE A 227 -13.06 -1.49 -1.66
CA ILE A 227 -13.60 -0.13 -1.69
C ILE A 227 -13.75 0.33 -3.14
N THR A 228 -12.70 0.21 -3.95
CA THR A 228 -12.74 0.59 -5.36
C THR A 228 -13.84 -0.14 -6.13
N GLN A 229 -13.99 -1.45 -5.91
CA GLN A 229 -15.07 -2.25 -6.51
C GLN A 229 -16.48 -1.77 -6.09
N THR A 230 -16.63 -1.35 -4.84
CA THR A 230 -17.92 -0.85 -4.33
C THR A 230 -18.26 0.48 -5.00
N VAL A 231 -17.30 1.42 -5.03
CA VAL A 231 -17.44 2.72 -5.69
C VAL A 231 -17.74 2.55 -7.19
N GLU A 232 -17.01 1.65 -7.87
CA GLU A 232 -17.23 1.32 -9.28
C GLU A 232 -18.65 0.83 -9.52
N SER A 233 -19.14 -0.09 -8.69
CA SER A 233 -20.51 -0.63 -8.80
C SER A 233 -21.57 0.44 -8.61
N GLU A 234 -21.42 1.32 -7.61
CA GLU A 234 -22.36 2.41 -7.35
C GLU A 234 -22.39 3.44 -8.49
N LEU A 235 -21.23 3.81 -9.03
CA LEU A 235 -21.13 4.71 -10.17
C LEU A 235 -21.70 4.07 -11.45
N ALA A 236 -21.42 2.79 -11.69
CA ALA A 236 -21.99 2.05 -12.82
C ALA A 236 -23.53 1.97 -12.72
N GLN A 237 -24.06 1.76 -11.51
CA GLN A 237 -25.50 1.77 -11.27
C GLN A 237 -26.10 3.16 -11.52
N LEU A 238 -25.46 4.23 -11.05
CA LEU A 238 -25.89 5.61 -11.33
C LEU A 238 -25.93 5.91 -12.83
N LEU A 239 -24.91 5.46 -13.58
CA LEU A 239 -24.88 5.60 -15.03
C LEU A 239 -26.00 4.81 -15.72
N ARG A 240 -26.26 3.57 -15.27
CA ARG A 240 -27.36 2.74 -15.80
C ARG A 240 -28.73 3.37 -15.55
N ASP A 241 -28.95 3.88 -14.33
CA ASP A 241 -30.20 4.52 -13.94
C ASP A 241 -30.46 5.82 -14.71
N ASN A 242 -29.40 6.54 -15.12
CA ASN A 242 -29.48 7.78 -15.87
C ASN A 242 -29.20 7.64 -17.38
N ALA A 243 -29.00 6.42 -17.88
CA ALA A 243 -28.76 6.18 -19.30
C ALA A 243 -29.99 6.59 -20.16
N PRO A 244 -29.77 7.18 -21.36
CA PRO A 244 -30.84 7.46 -22.32
C PRO A 244 -31.65 6.19 -22.65
N PRO A 245 -32.94 6.31 -23.03
CA PRO A 245 -33.80 5.16 -23.33
C PRO A 245 -33.21 4.25 -24.43
N ASP A 246 -32.50 4.82 -25.40
CA ASP A 246 -31.81 4.09 -26.47
C ASP A 246 -30.65 3.20 -25.96
N ILE A 247 -30.01 3.56 -24.84
CA ILE A 247 -28.94 2.80 -24.19
C ILE A 247 -29.54 1.80 -23.19
N LYS A 248 -30.59 2.18 -22.46
CA LYS A 248 -31.34 1.26 -21.58
C LYS A 248 -31.93 0.08 -22.35
N GLU A 249 -32.47 0.29 -23.55
CA GLU A 249 -32.93 -0.81 -24.40
C GLU A 249 -31.80 -1.73 -24.87
N LYS A 250 -30.58 -1.22 -25.09
CA LYS A 250 -29.43 -2.02 -25.48
C LYS A 250 -28.89 -2.87 -24.32
N LEU A 251 -28.82 -2.28 -23.12
CA LEU A 251 -28.43 -2.97 -21.90
C LEU A 251 -29.43 -4.09 -21.53
N ALA A 252 -30.74 -3.80 -21.60
CA ALA A 252 -31.79 -4.80 -21.37
C ALA A 252 -31.82 -5.93 -22.42
N LYS A 253 -31.32 -5.68 -23.64
CA LYS A 253 -31.15 -6.71 -24.68
C LYS A 253 -29.89 -7.57 -24.45
N LYS A 254 -28.85 -7.03 -23.80
CA LYS A 254 -27.64 -7.78 -23.37
C LYS A 254 -27.90 -8.65 -22.11
N GLU A 255 -28.79 -8.23 -21.21
CA GLU A 255 -29.16 -8.97 -19.99
C GLU A 255 -30.17 -10.12 -20.24
N GLN A 256 -30.69 -10.29 -21.45
CA GLN A 256 -31.40 -11.53 -21.79
C GLN A 256 -30.38 -12.67 -21.83
N PRO A 257 -30.54 -13.72 -21.00
CA PRO A 257 -29.63 -14.85 -21.05
C PRO A 257 -29.72 -15.44 -22.46
N ALA A 258 -28.62 -15.35 -23.21
CA ALA A 258 -28.47 -16.14 -24.42
C ALA A 258 -28.82 -17.58 -24.04
N ALA A 259 -29.79 -18.17 -24.75
CA ALA A 259 -30.22 -19.54 -24.52
C ALA A 259 -28.98 -20.45 -24.37
N PRO A 260 -28.96 -21.35 -23.36
CA PRO A 260 -27.73 -22.07 -23.02
C PRO A 260 -27.26 -22.86 -24.23
N ALA A 261 -26.10 -22.47 -24.78
CA ALA A 261 -25.34 -23.35 -25.64
C ALA A 261 -25.03 -24.63 -24.84
N PRO A 262 -25.15 -25.83 -25.44
CA PRO A 262 -24.98 -27.07 -24.71
C PRO A 262 -23.57 -27.15 -24.12
N LEU A 263 -23.52 -27.12 -22.79
CA LEU A 263 -22.31 -27.22 -21.98
C LEU A 263 -21.56 -28.52 -22.30
N MET A 264 -20.42 -28.41 -22.98
CA MET A 264 -19.34 -29.40 -22.86
C MET A 264 -18.48 -29.01 -21.66
N GLN A 265 -18.59 -29.81 -20.60
CA GLN A 265 -17.96 -29.63 -19.30
C GLN A 265 -16.42 -29.66 -19.37
N GLY A 266 -15.79 -28.63 -18.80
CA GLY A 266 -14.43 -28.64 -18.27
C GLY A 266 -14.47 -28.11 -16.83
N PRO A 267 -13.50 -28.45 -15.96
CA PRO A 267 -13.61 -28.22 -14.52
C PRO A 267 -13.70 -26.74 -14.18
N SER A 268 -14.74 -26.41 -13.42
CA SER A 268 -15.13 -25.07 -12.97
C SER A 268 -14.04 -24.38 -12.16
N VAL A 269 -13.66 -23.19 -12.61
CA VAL A 269 -12.92 -22.16 -11.86
C VAL A 269 -13.93 -21.31 -11.05
N PRO A 270 -13.54 -20.78 -9.88
CA PRO A 270 -14.45 -20.13 -8.95
C PRO A 270 -14.98 -18.79 -9.48
N GLU A 271 -16.25 -18.58 -9.20
CA GLU A 271 -17.15 -17.50 -9.58
C GLU A 271 -16.72 -16.15 -8.94
N ALA A 272 -15.75 -15.46 -9.56
CA ALA A 272 -15.32 -14.12 -9.12
C ALA A 272 -14.92 -13.15 -10.26
N ALA A 273 -15.21 -13.47 -11.52
CA ALA A 273 -14.76 -12.68 -12.68
C ALA A 273 -15.88 -12.04 -13.51
N LEU A 274 -17.15 -12.12 -13.09
CA LEU A 274 -18.29 -11.77 -13.96
C LEU A 274 -18.81 -10.32 -13.86
N ASN A 275 -18.25 -9.48 -12.98
CA ASN A 275 -18.78 -8.12 -12.77
C ASN A 275 -17.92 -6.99 -13.35
N GLN A 276 -16.63 -7.20 -13.67
CA GLN A 276 -15.74 -6.12 -14.11
C GLN A 276 -15.82 -5.87 -15.63
N ASP A 277 -15.82 -6.94 -16.45
CA ASP A 277 -16.04 -6.82 -17.91
C ASP A 277 -17.36 -6.13 -18.27
N SER A 278 -18.37 -6.24 -17.39
CA SER A 278 -19.68 -5.62 -17.59
C SER A 278 -19.71 -4.12 -17.33
N VAL A 279 -18.78 -3.58 -16.53
CA VAL A 279 -18.67 -2.13 -16.28
C VAL A 279 -17.88 -1.47 -17.41
N ASP A 280 -16.76 -2.07 -17.81
CA ASP A 280 -15.95 -1.58 -18.93
C ASP A 280 -16.73 -1.57 -20.25
N ASP A 281 -17.52 -2.61 -20.52
CA ASP A 281 -18.42 -2.64 -21.69
C ASP A 281 -19.50 -1.56 -21.64
N LEU A 282 -19.96 -1.19 -20.45
CA LEU A 282 -20.99 -0.16 -20.23
C LEU A 282 -20.42 1.24 -20.42
N LEU A 283 -19.16 1.46 -20.01
CA LEU A 283 -18.41 2.69 -20.26
C LEU A 283 -18.11 2.87 -21.77
N ALA A 284 -17.69 1.80 -22.45
CA ALA A 284 -17.45 1.80 -23.90
C ALA A 284 -18.73 2.09 -24.71
N ASP A 285 -19.88 1.54 -24.31
CA ASP A 285 -21.19 1.80 -24.95
C ASP A 285 -21.69 3.24 -24.70
N LEU A 286 -21.23 3.91 -23.64
CA LEU A 286 -21.48 5.33 -23.33
C LEU A 286 -20.51 6.29 -24.02
N GLY A 287 -19.44 5.78 -24.64
CA GLY A 287 -18.47 6.56 -25.42
C GLY A 287 -17.33 7.20 -24.63
N PHE A 288 -16.98 6.63 -23.46
CA PHE A 288 -15.78 6.98 -22.68
C PHE A 288 -14.63 6.02 -22.95
#